data_AF-A0A1F4YBM1-F1
#
_entry.id   AF-A0A1F4YBM1-F1
#
_cell.length_a   1.000
_cell.length_b   1.000
_cell.length_c   1.000
_cell.angle_alpha   90.00
_cell.angle_beta   90.00
_cell.angle_gamma   90.00
#
_symmetry.space_group_name_H-M   'P 1'
#
loop_
_entity.id
_entity.type
_entity.pdbx_description
1 polymer ?
#
loop_
_entity_poly.entity_id
_entity_poly.type
_entity_poly.pdbx_seq_one_letter_code
_entity_poly.pdbx_strand_id
1 'polypeptide(L)'
;MLIWSLVLFALGILAFLDSQFNYGYLFRTANSVVFMLVSLGILIRTRRLAKWGFREQLIENNDELRARMLAMRDLKISVENEKPDKRMVV
;
A
#
# COMPACT_ATOMS: atom_id res chain seq x y z
N MET A 1 -1.27 -14.27 -3.03
CA MET A 1 -1.89 -15.00 -4.17
C MET A 1 -2.69 -16.21 -3.70
N LEU A 2 -2.14 -17.11 -2.87
CA LEU A 2 -2.86 -18.29 -2.34
C LEU A 2 -4.15 -17.98 -1.55
N ILE A 3 -4.14 -16.98 -0.66
CA ILE A 3 -5.34 -16.56 0.08
C ILE A 3 -6.46 -16.14 -0.88
N TRP A 4 -6.12 -15.49 -2.00
CA TRP A 4 -7.11 -15.03 -2.98
C TRP A 4 -7.67 -16.17 -3.83
N SER A 5 -6.84 -17.15 -4.18
CA SER A 5 -7.31 -18.38 -4.80
C SER A 5 -8.24 -19.14 -3.86
N LEU A 6 -7.94 -19.20 -2.55
CA LEU A 6 -8.79 -19.86 -1.57
C LEU A 6 -10.14 -19.14 -1.37
N VAL A 7 -10.14 -17.81 -1.38
CA VAL A 7 -11.36 -17.00 -1.33
C VAL A 7 -12.21 -17.20 -2.59
N LEU A 8 -11.61 -17.14 -3.79
CA LEU A 8 -12.32 -17.40 -5.05
C LEU A 8 -12.85 -18.83 -5.14
N PHE A 9 -12.08 -19.81 -4.63
CA PHE A 9 -12.48 -21.20 -4.58
C PHE A 9 -13.66 -21.43 -3.63
N ALA A 10 -13.66 -20.82 -2.44
CA ALA A 10 -14.78 -20.87 -1.50
C ALA A 10 -16.05 -20.20 -2.08
N LEU A 11 -15.89 -19.07 -2.77
CA LEU A 11 -16.97 -18.40 -3.50
C LEU A 11 -17.55 -19.27 -4.63
N GLY A 12 -16.69 -19.97 -5.37
CA GLY A 12 -17.10 -20.91 -6.42
C GLY A 12 -17.88 -22.10 -5.86
N ILE A 13 -17.46 -22.65 -4.71
CA ILE A 13 -18.18 -23.74 -4.03
C ILE A 13 -19.56 -23.28 -3.55
N LEU A 14 -19.65 -22.07 -2.96
CA LEU A 14 -20.93 -21.51 -2.53
C LEU A 14 -21.89 -21.29 -3.70
N ALA A 15 -21.40 -20.76 -4.83
CA ALA A 15 -22.20 -20.56 -6.03
C ALA A 15 -22.63 -21.89 -6.69
N PHE A 16 -21.77 -22.91 -6.64
CA PHE A 16 -22.07 -24.23 -7.16
C PHE A 16 -23.10 -24.97 -6.30
N LEU A 17 -23.01 -24.86 -4.97
CA LEU A 17 -24.03 -25.36 -4.05
C LEU A 17 -25.36 -24.65 -4.29
N ASP A 18 -25.36 -23.32 -4.42
CA ASP A 18 -26.57 -22.54 -4.73
C ASP A 18 -27.22 -23.09 -6.02
N SER A 19 -26.44 -23.28 -7.09
CA SER A 19 -26.88 -23.86 -8.38
C SER A 19 -27.52 -25.24 -8.29
N GLN A 20 -27.12 -26.08 -7.35
CA GLN A 20 -27.74 -27.39 -7.19
C GLN A 20 -29.00 -27.37 -6.35
N PHE A 21 -29.14 -26.45 -5.40
CA PHE A 21 -30.28 -26.44 -4.49
C PHE A 21 -31.53 -25.69 -5.03
N ASN A 22 -31.45 -25.03 -6.19
CA ASN A 22 -32.58 -24.49 -6.98
C ASN A 22 -33.71 -23.80 -6.17
N TYR A 23 -33.34 -22.94 -5.22
CA TYR A 23 -34.29 -22.12 -4.47
C TYR A 23 -34.43 -20.74 -5.13
N GLY A 24 -35.43 -20.56 -6.01
CA GLY A 24 -35.59 -19.35 -6.82
C GLY A 24 -35.62 -18.00 -6.07
N TYR A 25 -35.95 -17.98 -4.76
CA TYR A 25 -35.91 -16.76 -3.93
C TYR A 25 -34.58 -16.55 -3.19
N LEU A 26 -33.97 -17.64 -2.70
CA LEU A 26 -32.66 -17.62 -2.06
C LEU A 26 -31.57 -17.29 -3.08
N PHE A 27 -31.67 -17.80 -4.29
CA PHE A 27 -30.72 -17.54 -5.37
C PHE A 27 -30.58 -16.05 -5.71
N ARG A 28 -31.69 -15.31 -5.71
CA ARG A 28 -31.66 -13.87 -6.00
C ARG A 28 -30.95 -13.09 -4.90
N THR A 29 -31.16 -13.50 -3.64
CA THR A 29 -30.49 -12.93 -2.48
C THR A 29 -29.01 -13.33 -2.43
N ALA A 30 -28.71 -14.62 -2.58
CA ALA A 30 -27.37 -15.17 -2.61
C ALA A 30 -26.52 -14.55 -3.72
N ASN A 31 -27.07 -14.40 -4.93
CA ASN A 31 -26.34 -13.80 -6.05
C ASN A 31 -25.99 -12.32 -5.78
N SER A 32 -26.89 -11.56 -5.13
CA SER A 32 -26.60 -10.17 -4.73
C SER A 32 -25.53 -10.08 -3.62
N VAL A 33 -25.53 -11.03 -2.68
CA VAL A 33 -24.53 -11.13 -1.60
C VAL A 33 -23.18 -11.57 -2.12
N VAL A 34 -23.14 -12.53 -3.05
CA VAL A 34 -21.93 -12.97 -3.75
C VAL A 34 -21.36 -11.82 -4.57
N PHE A 35 -22.19 -11.07 -5.30
CA PHE A 35 -21.74 -9.90 -6.06
C PHE A 35 -21.16 -8.81 -5.14
N MET A 36 -21.79 -8.57 -3.99
CA MET A 36 -21.29 -7.65 -2.97
C MET A 36 -19.94 -8.11 -2.39
N LEU A 37 -19.81 -9.39 -2.05
CA LEU A 37 -18.57 -9.96 -1.50
C LEU A 37 -17.42 -9.92 -2.53
N VAL A 38 -17.71 -10.17 -3.80
CA VAL A 38 -16.74 -10.05 -4.90
C VAL A 38 -16.32 -8.59 -5.07
N SER A 39 -17.26 -7.65 -5.10
CA SER A 39 -16.95 -6.21 -5.16
C SER A 39 -16.10 -5.75 -3.97
N LEU A 40 -16.43 -6.21 -2.76
CA LEU A 40 -15.67 -5.88 -1.56
C LEU A 40 -14.26 -6.48 -1.59
N GLY A 41 -14.13 -7.72 -2.09
CA GLY A 41 -12.84 -8.35 -2.32
C GLY A 41 -11.97 -7.54 -3.28
N ILE A 42 -12.51 -7.16 -4.45
CA ILE A 42 -11.81 -6.32 -5.41
C ILE A 42 -11.42 -4.98 -4.80
N LEU A 43 -12.32 -4.33 -4.04
CA LEU A 43 -12.04 -3.05 -3.39
C LEU A 43 -10.89 -3.15 -2.38
N ILE A 44 -10.87 -4.19 -1.55
CA ILE A 44 -9.79 -4.42 -0.58
C ILE A 44 -8.47 -4.64 -1.31
N ARG A 45 -8.46 -5.36 -2.44
CA ARG A 45 -7.26 -5.52 -3.27
C ARG A 45 -6.78 -4.18 -3.80
N THR A 46 -7.65 -3.41 -4.45
CA THR A 46 -7.29 -2.11 -5.04
C THR A 46 -6.76 -1.14 -3.97
N ARG A 47 -7.39 -1.12 -2.78
CA ARG A 47 -6.90 -0.31 -1.65
C ARG A 47 -5.55 -0.78 -1.10
N ARG A 48 -5.33 -2.10 -0.98
CA ARG A 48 -4.04 -2.63 -0.52
C ARG A 48 -2.92 -2.36 -1.53
N LEU A 49 -3.19 -2.51 -2.82
CA LEU A 49 -2.24 -2.21 -3.90
C LEU A 49 -1.86 -0.72 -3.91
N ALA A 50 -2.86 0.18 -3.78
CA ALA A 50 -2.63 1.62 -3.70
C ALA A 50 -1.82 2.03 -2.45
N LYS A 51 -2.11 1.40 -1.29
CA LYS A 51 -1.37 1.65 -0.05
C LYS A 51 0.09 1.23 -0.15
N TRP A 52 0.41 0.17 -0.90
CA TRP A 52 1.79 -0.27 -1.09
C TRP A 52 2.56 0.70 -1.99
N GLY A 53 1.99 1.13 -3.12
CA GLY A 53 2.62 2.13 -3.98
C GLY A 53 2.89 3.46 -3.25
N PHE A 54 1.96 3.90 -2.41
CA PHE A 54 2.15 5.12 -1.62
C PHE A 54 3.23 4.97 -0.54
N ARG A 55 3.34 3.79 0.10
CA ARG A 55 4.38 3.54 1.11
C ARG A 55 5.78 3.51 0.51
N GLU A 56 5.94 2.94 -0.67
CA GLU A 56 7.22 2.91 -1.39
C GLU A 56 7.73 4.35 -1.64
N GLN A 57 6.85 5.20 -2.18
CA GLN A 57 7.16 6.60 -2.44
C GLN A 57 7.48 7.37 -1.16
N LEU A 58 6.78 7.11 -0.05
CA LEU A 58 7.05 7.79 1.22
C LEU A 58 8.40 7.40 1.84
N ILE A 59 8.86 6.16 1.61
CA ILE A 59 10.16 5.68 2.06
C ILE A 59 11.27 6.31 1.21
N GLU A 60 11.12 6.28 -0.11
CA GLU A 60 12.08 6.86 -1.06
C GLU A 60 12.29 8.36 -0.83
N ASN A 61 11.20 9.12 -0.69
CA ASN A 61 11.29 10.54 -0.36
C ASN A 61 11.94 10.79 1.01
N ASN A 62 11.71 9.92 2.01
CA ASN A 62 12.35 10.08 3.32
C ASN A 62 13.87 9.84 3.26
N ASP A 63 14.29 8.82 2.52
CA ASP A 63 15.72 8.52 2.36
C ASP A 63 16.43 9.60 1.55
N GLU A 64 15.79 10.13 0.51
CA GLU A 64 16.32 11.26 -0.24
C GLU A 64 16.45 12.52 0.64
N LEU A 65 15.43 12.83 1.45
CA LEU A 65 15.47 13.95 2.38
C LEU A 65 16.59 13.77 3.43
N ARG A 66 16.79 12.56 3.95
CA ARG A 66 17.88 12.23 4.89
C ARG A 66 19.26 12.41 4.24
N ALA A 67 19.43 11.98 3.00
CA ALA A 67 20.68 12.15 2.26
C ALA A 67 21.01 13.63 2.02
N ARG A 68 20.01 14.44 1.66
CA ARG A 68 20.17 15.90 1.49
C ARG A 68 20.52 16.60 2.80
N MET A 69 19.93 16.21 3.92
CA MET A 69 20.28 16.76 5.24
C MET A 69 21.73 16.44 5.64
N LEU A 70 22.20 15.21 5.37
CA LEU A 70 23.59 14.82 5.63
C LEU A 70 24.56 15.65 4.78
N ALA A 71 24.30 15.81 3.48
CA ALA A 71 25.13 16.62 2.60
C ALA A 71 25.20 18.10 3.04
N MET A 72 24.07 18.69 3.46
CA MET A 72 24.06 20.06 4.00
C MET A 72 24.78 20.18 5.34
N ARG A 73 24.67 19.16 6.21
CA ARG A 73 25.41 19.11 7.48
C ARG A 73 26.91 19.07 7.24
N ASP A 74 27.37 18.21 6.32
CA ASP A 74 28.80 18.07 6.00
C ASP A 74 29.34 19.36 5.37
N LEU A 75 28.60 19.97 4.45
CA LEU A 75 28.95 21.29 3.90
C LEU A 75 29.05 22.36 4.99
N LYS A 76 28.12 22.38 5.96
CA LYS A 76 28.17 23.34 7.07
C LYS A 76 29.41 23.12 7.94
N ILE A 77 29.80 21.88 8.20
CA ILE A 77 31.03 21.54 8.94
C ILE A 77 32.27 22.01 8.17
N SER A 78 32.29 21.81 6.84
CA SER A 78 33.38 22.32 5.99
C SER A 78 33.46 23.85 6.02
N VAL A 79 32.34 24.56 5.92
CA VAL A 79 32.29 26.03 5.98
C VAL A 79 32.68 26.57 7.36
N GLU A 80 32.32 25.87 8.44
CA GLU A 80 32.71 26.22 9.81
C GLU A 80 34.23 26.06 9.99
N ASN A 81 34.81 24.97 9.48
CA ASN A 81 36.25 24.71 9.53
C ASN A 81 37.06 25.61 8.59
N GLU A 82 36.46 26.09 7.50
CA GLU A 82 37.07 27.01 6.51
C GLU A 82 36.82 28.49 6.83
N LYS A 83 36.28 28.83 8.01
CA LYS A 83 36.42 30.18 8.57
C LYS A 83 37.69 30.23 9.42
N PRO A 84 38.90 30.40 8.81
CA PRO A 84 40.05 30.77 9.60
C PRO A 84 39.75 32.13 10.21
N ASP A 85 39.81 32.18 11.53
CA ASP A 85 40.55 33.18 12.28
C ASP A 85 40.80 34.54 11.59
N LYS A 86 39.74 35.21 11.15
CA LYS A 86 39.75 36.65 10.82
C LYS A 86 39.34 37.51 12.01
N ARG A 87 39.41 36.94 13.23
CA ARG A 87 39.19 37.66 14.49
C ARG A 87 40.45 37.86 15.33
N MET A 88 41.63 37.42 14.86
CA MET A 88 42.92 37.73 15.49
C MET A 88 43.78 38.76 14.75
N VAL A 89 43.27 39.45 13.73
CA VAL A 89 43.96 40.60 13.13
C VAL A 89 42.96 41.68 12.72
N VAL A 90 42.62 42.58 13.65
CA VAL A 90 42.59 44.07 13.56
C VAL A 90 42.15 44.59 14.93
#